data_AF-A0A1L6I8R2-F1
#
_entry.id   AF-A0A1L6I8R2-F1
#
_cell.length_a   1.000
_cell.length_b   1.000
_cell.length_c   1.000
_cell.angle_alpha   90.00
_cell.angle_beta   90.00
_cell.angle_gamma   90.00
#
_symmetry.space_group_name_H-M   'P 1'
#
loop_
_entity.id
_entity.type
_entity.pdbx_description
1 polymer ?
#
loop_
_entity_poly.entity_id
_entity_poly.type
_entity_poly.pdbx_seq_one_letter_code
_entity_poly.pdbx_strand_id
1 'polypeptide(L)'
;MKTFAMLAMALAAFSSANVFAQGKTRAEVYQELVQAKQNGLDFVTDASYPDVSPVYQNTVAYLKQKALAKNEQQNARSTADADTSVAR
;
A
#
# COMPACT_ATOMS: atom_id res chain seq x y z
N MET A 1 27.77 13.71 -24.00
CA MET A 1 27.62 13.36 -22.57
C MET A 1 26.73 14.33 -21.76
N LYS A 2 26.51 15.58 -22.16
CA LYS A 2 25.70 16.55 -21.37
C LYS A 2 24.20 16.59 -21.74
N THR A 3 23.87 16.17 -22.97
CA THR A 3 22.51 16.15 -23.51
C THR A 3 21.66 15.01 -22.96
N PHE A 4 22.28 13.85 -22.66
CA PHE A 4 21.61 12.72 -22.04
C PHE A 4 21.20 13.01 -20.59
N ALA A 5 22.01 13.76 -19.84
CA ALA A 5 21.69 14.16 -18.47
C ALA A 5 20.48 15.09 -18.39
N MET A 6 20.32 16.00 -19.37
CA MET A 6 19.16 16.90 -19.44
C MET A 6 17.87 16.17 -19.82
N LEU A 7 17.95 15.14 -20.66
CA LEU A 7 16.78 14.35 -21.05
C LEU A 7 16.25 13.48 -19.89
N ALA A 8 17.14 12.94 -19.06
CA ALA A 8 16.74 12.17 -17.87
C ALA A 8 16.04 13.04 -16.82
N MET A 9 16.48 14.29 -16.65
CA MET A 9 15.92 15.21 -15.66
C MET A 9 14.50 15.70 -16.04
N ALA A 10 14.17 15.75 -17.33
CA ALA A 10 12.84 16.12 -17.81
C ALA A 10 11.78 15.03 -17.58
N LEU A 11 12.16 13.75 -17.57
CA LEU A 11 11.25 12.63 -17.31
C LEU A 11 10.86 12.51 -15.82
N ALA A 12 11.72 12.98 -14.91
CA ALA A 12 11.43 12.99 -13.47
C ALA A 12 10.45 14.09 -13.03
N ALA A 13 10.25 15.13 -13.86
CA ALA A 13 9.44 16.30 -13.52
C ALA A 13 7.93 16.12 -13.76
N PHE A 14 7.48 14.99 -14.33
CA PHE A 14 6.06 14.79 -14.69
C PHE A 14 5.21 14.15 -13.58
N SER A 15 5.75 13.88 -12.39
CA SER A 15 5.03 13.16 -11.33
C SER A 15 4.19 14.04 -10.40
N SER A 16 4.16 15.37 -10.56
CA SER A 16 3.62 16.28 -9.55
C SER A 16 2.40 17.08 -10.02
N ALA A 17 1.28 16.40 -10.27
CA ALA A 17 -0.06 17.01 -10.19
C ALA A 17 -1.18 15.96 -10.28
N ASN A 18 -1.53 15.32 -9.16
CA ASN A 18 -2.84 14.67 -9.01
C ASN A 18 -3.40 14.99 -7.61
N VAL A 19 -3.90 16.22 -7.42
CA VAL A 19 -4.88 16.53 -6.37
C VAL A 19 -6.28 16.44 -6.99
N PHE A 20 -6.56 15.26 -7.53
CA PHE A 20 -7.93 14.77 -7.56
C PHE A 20 -8.03 13.87 -6.34
N ALA A 21 -9.19 13.78 -5.70
CA ALA A 21 -9.48 12.60 -4.90
C ALA A 21 -9.46 11.42 -5.88
N GLN A 22 -8.26 10.89 -6.16
CA GLN A 22 -8.02 9.81 -7.09
C GLN A 22 -8.66 8.61 -6.44
N GLY A 23 -9.96 8.44 -6.68
CA GLY A 23 -10.69 7.27 -6.27
C GLY A 23 -9.91 6.09 -6.80
N LYS A 24 -9.56 5.15 -5.91
CA LYS A 24 -8.82 3.96 -6.30
C LYS A 24 -9.51 3.34 -7.50
N THR A 25 -8.73 2.99 -8.52
CA THR A 25 -9.25 2.20 -9.63
C THR A 25 -9.83 0.91 -9.05
N ARG A 26 -10.83 0.32 -9.71
CA ARG A 26 -11.43 -0.93 -9.19
C ARG A 26 -10.37 -2.00 -8.95
N ALA A 27 -9.35 -2.08 -9.80
CA ALA A 27 -8.22 -3.00 -9.65
C ALA A 27 -7.43 -2.76 -8.34
N GLU A 28 -7.13 -1.51 -8.01
CA GLU A 28 -6.45 -1.17 -6.76
C GLU A 28 -7.31 -1.48 -5.53
N VAL A 29 -8.62 -1.22 -5.59
CA VAL A 29 -9.56 -1.59 -4.52
C VAL A 29 -9.59 -3.10 -4.32
N TYR A 30 -9.64 -3.89 -5.40
CA TYR A 30 -9.61 -5.34 -5.30
C TYR A 30 -8.32 -5.85 -4.67
N GLN A 31 -7.18 -5.32 -5.09
CA GLN A 31 -5.89 -5.71 -4.53
C GLN A 31 -5.81 -5.37 -3.03
N GLU A 32 -6.29 -4.20 -2.64
CA GLU A 32 -6.36 -3.80 -1.23
C GLU A 32 -7.30 -4.71 -0.43
N LEU A 33 -8.47 -5.06 -0.96
CA LEU A 33 -9.40 -5.97 -0.29
C LEU A 33 -8.80 -7.37 -0.13
N VAL A 34 -8.12 -7.88 -1.15
CA VAL A 34 -7.41 -9.17 -1.08
C VAL A 34 -6.32 -9.10 -0.02
N GLN A 35 -5.52 -8.03 -0.01
CA GLN A 35 -4.45 -7.83 0.97
C GLN A 35 -4.99 -7.64 2.39
N ALA A 36 -6.10 -6.92 2.56
CA ALA A 36 -6.77 -6.74 3.83
C ALA A 36 -7.31 -8.07 4.39
N LYS A 37 -7.91 -8.90 3.52
CA LYS A 37 -8.34 -10.27 3.87
C LYS A 37 -7.15 -11.15 4.25
N GLN A 38 -6.07 -11.14 3.47
CA GLN A 38 -4.83 -11.88 3.78
C GLN A 38 -4.19 -11.45 5.09
N ASN A 39 -4.33 -10.18 5.45
CA ASN A 39 -3.82 -9.62 6.69
C ASN A 39 -4.79 -9.77 7.88
N GLY A 40 -5.97 -10.37 7.68
CA GLY A 40 -6.96 -10.60 8.73
C GLY A 40 -7.64 -9.32 9.23
N LEU A 41 -7.70 -8.28 8.38
CA LEU A 41 -8.36 -7.00 8.70
C LEU A 41 -9.89 -7.04 8.48
N ASP A 42 -10.40 -8.12 7.92
CA ASP A 42 -11.83 -8.41 7.75
C ASP A 42 -12.39 -9.00 9.06
N PHE A 43 -12.32 -8.22 10.15
CA PHE A 43 -12.75 -8.66 11.47
C PHE A 43 -14.28 -8.58 11.59
N VAL A 44 -14.95 -9.71 11.36
CA VAL A 44 -16.42 -9.83 11.39
C VAL A 44 -16.84 -10.69 12.59
N THR A 45 -17.70 -10.14 13.45
CA THR A 45 -18.36 -10.86 14.55
C THR A 45 -19.83 -10.45 14.62
N ASP A 46 -20.67 -11.24 15.31
CA ASP A 46 -22.12 -11.00 15.42
C ASP A 46 -22.48 -9.60 15.96
N ALA A 47 -21.57 -8.97 16.72
CA ALA A 47 -21.76 -7.64 17.30
C ALA A 47 -21.00 -6.52 16.55
N SER A 48 -20.27 -6.85 15.47
CA SER A 48 -19.35 -5.92 14.80
C SER A 48 -19.74 -5.60 13.36
N TYR A 49 -21.03 -5.68 13.03
CA TYR A 49 -21.55 -5.25 11.73
C TYR A 49 -22.71 -4.27 11.89
N PRO A 50 -22.76 -3.16 11.15
CA PRO A 50 -21.81 -2.75 10.10
C PRO A 50 -20.46 -2.20 10.62
N ASP A 51 -20.42 -1.70 11.86
CA ASP A 51 -19.21 -1.17 12.49
C ASP A 51 -18.69 -2.06 13.61
N VAL A 52 -17.38 -1.99 13.87
CA VAL A 52 -16.73 -2.74 14.94
C VAL A 52 -17.29 -2.35 16.31
N SER A 53 -17.76 -3.34 17.08
CA SER A 53 -18.23 -3.06 18.43
C SER A 53 -17.09 -2.49 19.29
N PRO A 54 -17.38 -1.55 20.22
CA PRO A 54 -16.39 -0.98 21.13
C PRO A 54 -15.50 -1.99 21.84
N VAL A 55 -16.05 -3.18 22.13
CA VAL A 55 -15.34 -4.28 22.79
C VAL A 55 -14.14 -4.77 21.97
N TYR A 56 -14.23 -4.69 20.64
CA TYR A 56 -13.22 -5.21 19.73
C TYR A 56 -12.31 -4.13 19.13
N GLN A 57 -12.54 -2.85 19.42
CA GLN A 57 -11.74 -1.74 18.86
C GLN A 57 -10.24 -1.93 19.12
N ASN A 58 -9.85 -2.34 20.33
CA ASN A 58 -8.45 -2.58 20.69
C ASN A 58 -7.84 -3.74 19.87
N THR A 59 -8.59 -4.82 19.69
CA THR A 59 -8.17 -5.99 18.90
C THR A 59 -7.97 -5.61 17.44
N VAL A 60 -8.93 -4.88 16.87
CA VAL A 60 -8.88 -4.43 15.47
C VAL A 60 -7.71 -3.45 15.26
N ALA A 61 -7.49 -2.53 16.19
CA ALA A 61 -6.35 -1.61 16.13
C ALA A 61 -5.00 -2.35 16.14
N TYR A 62 -4.86 -3.37 16.98
CA TYR A 62 -3.66 -4.22 17.01
C TYR A 62 -3.44 -4.96 15.68
N LEU A 63 -4.50 -5.58 15.13
CA LEU A 63 -4.42 -6.28 13.85
C LEU A 63 -4.03 -5.33 12.71
N LYS A 64 -4.59 -4.11 12.70
CA LYS A 64 -4.25 -3.06 11.72
C LYS A 64 -2.78 -2.66 11.80
N GLN A 65 -2.24 -2.42 12.99
CA GLN A 65 -0.83 -2.09 13.16
C GLN A 65 0.09 -3.22 12.66
N LYS A 66 -0.25 -4.47 12.99
CA LYS A 66 0.51 -5.65 12.53
C LYS A 66 0.49 -5.78 11.00
N ALA A 67 -0.65 -5.51 10.37
CA ALA A 67 -0.78 -5.54 8.91
C ALA A 67 0.04 -4.44 8.22
N LEU A 68 0.05 -3.23 8.77
CA LEU A 68 0.85 -2.11 8.25
C LEU A 68 2.35 -2.43 8.31
N ALA A 69 2.84 -2.92 9.45
CA ALA A 69 4.23 -3.34 9.59
C ALA A 69 4.63 -4.46 8.60
N LYS A 70 3.72 -5.40 8.32
CA LYS A 70 3.94 -6.46 7.34
C LYS A 70 4.04 -5.90 5.91
N ASN A 71 3.17 -4.95 5.56
CA ASN A 71 3.18 -4.30 4.26
C ASN A 71 4.45 -3.46 4.05
N GLU A 72 4.92 -2.74 5.06
CA GLU A 72 6.18 -1.98 5.03
C GLU A 72 7.39 -2.88 4.78
N GLN A 73 7.46 -4.02 5.47
CA GLN A 73 8.52 -5.01 5.24
C GLN A 73 8.47 -5.63 3.84
N GLN A 74 7.27 -5.87 3.33
CA GLN A 74 7.08 -6.43 1.99
C GLN A 74 7.51 -5.44 0.90
N ASN A 75 7.14 -4.16 1.06
CA ASN A 75 7.58 -3.09 0.16
C ASN A 75 9.10 -2.90 0.19
N ALA A 76 9.72 -2.93 1.38
CA ALA A 76 11.17 -2.82 1.53
C ALA A 76 11.93 -4.00 0.87
N ARG A 77 11.38 -5.22 0.93
CA ARG A 77 11.92 -6.37 0.21
C ARG A 77 11.79 -6.22 -1.30
N SER A 78 10.62 -5.79 -1.79
CA SER A 78 10.41 -5.54 -3.23
C SER A 78 11.39 -4.50 -3.79
N THR A 79 11.73 -3.46 -3.02
CA THR A 79 12.74 -2.47 -3.44
C THR A 79 14.17 -3.01 -3.43
N ALA A 80 14.52 -3.90 -2.49
CA ALA A 80 15.86 -4.52 -2.43
C ALA A 80 16.07 -5.57 -3.53
N ASP A 81 15.03 -6.34 -3.85
CA ASP A 81 15.03 -7.32 -4.93
C ASP A 81 15.08 -6.62 -6.30
N ALA A 82 14.40 -5.47 -6.44
CA ALA A 82 14.48 -4.64 -7.63
C ALA A 82 15.90 -4.12 -7.85
N ASP A 83 16.56 -3.57 -6.82
CA ASP A 83 17.93 -3.05 -6.90
C ASP A 83 18.97 -4.13 -7.25
N THR A 84 18.82 -5.34 -6.69
CA THR A 84 19.69 -6.48 -6.98
C THR A 84 19.52 -7.00 -8.41
N SER A 85 18.33 -6.87 -9.00
CA SER A 85 18.05 -7.29 -10.39
C SER A 85 18.65 -6.37 -11.46
N VAL A 86 18.92 -5.10 -11.13
CA VAL A 86 19.55 -4.14 -12.06
C VAL A 86 21.07 -4.30 -12.12
N ALA A 87 21.66 -4.97 -11.12
CA ALA A 87 23.10 -5.19 -11.00
C ALA A 87 23.60 -6.49 -11.66
N ARG A 88 22.71 -7.32 -12.22
CA ARG A 88 23.02 -8.59 -12.90
C ARG A 88 22.77 -8.49 -14.40
#